data_AF-A0A954X1K3-F1
#
_entry.id   AF-A0A954X1K3-F1
#
_cell.length_a   1.000
_cell.length_b   1.000
_cell.length_c   1.000
_cell.angle_alpha   90.00
_cell.angle_beta   90.00
_cell.angle_gamma   90.00
#
_symmetry.space_group_name_H-M   'P 1'
#
loop_
_entity.id
_entity.type
_entity.pdbx_description
1 polymer ?
#
loop_
_entity_poly.entity_id
_entity_poly.type
_entity_poly.pdbx_seq_one_letter_code
_entity_poly.pdbx_strand_id
1 'polypeptide(L)'
;QMTVGVGRRNASFTVAGNLSTFGLYVGADALDGGTLLANASVDASLIAADLMFEDYSLTYTTGDTVPAGNLFVSLSSTGVNRAHFDNIRIATVPEPASFGLAVMGLLGLAARSRRR
;
A
#
# COMPACT_ATOMS: atom_id res chain seq x y z
N GLN A 1 -3.38 3.88 -1.22
CA GLN A 1 -2.95 3.19 0.01
C GLN A 1 -3.55 1.79 0.03
N MET A 2 -2.74 0.79 0.34
CA MET A 2 -3.17 -0.58 0.57
C MET A 2 -2.87 -0.93 2.03
N THR A 3 -3.77 -1.66 2.68
CA THR A 3 -3.58 -2.19 4.03
C THR A 3 -3.78 -3.69 4.00
N VAL A 4 -2.93 -4.42 4.71
CA VAL A 4 -2.94 -5.89 4.80
C VAL A 4 -2.75 -6.27 6.26
N GLY A 5 -3.66 -7.08 6.80
CA GLY A 5 -3.48 -7.71 8.11
C GLY A 5 -2.53 -8.90 7.96
N VAL A 6 -1.41 -8.89 8.67
CA VAL A 6 -0.44 -10.00 8.71
C VAL A 6 -0.62 -10.76 10.01
N GLY A 7 -0.68 -12.08 9.93
CA GLY A 7 -1.00 -12.95 11.06
C GLY A 7 0.20 -13.63 11.70
N ARG A 8 0.24 -13.61 13.03
CA ARG A 8 1.05 -14.50 13.87
C ARG A 8 0.15 -15.60 14.41
N ARG A 9 0.38 -16.83 13.97
CA ARG A 9 -0.18 -18.00 14.67
C ARG A 9 0.82 -18.41 15.74
N ASN A 10 0.34 -18.87 16.91
CA ASN A 10 1.09 -19.41 18.07
C ASN A 10 2.59 -19.70 17.76
N ALA A 11 3.49 -19.28 18.66
CA ALA A 11 4.95 -19.40 18.62
C ALA A 11 5.56 -20.65 17.94
N SER A 12 4.88 -21.80 17.91
CA SER A 12 5.34 -23.00 17.18
C SER A 12 5.16 -22.97 15.65
N PHE A 13 4.36 -22.07 15.08
CA PHE A 13 4.10 -21.96 13.63
C PHE A 13 4.67 -20.69 13.00
N THR A 14 4.76 -19.61 13.79
CA THR A 14 5.39 -18.35 13.37
C THR A 14 6.71 -18.19 14.12
N VAL A 15 7.75 -18.84 13.60
CA VAL A 15 9.13 -18.77 14.13
C VAL A 15 9.87 -17.55 13.60
N ALA A 16 10.98 -17.19 14.24
CA ALA A 16 11.85 -16.09 13.81
C ALA A 16 12.18 -16.14 12.31
N GLY A 17 12.05 -15.00 11.61
CA GLY A 17 12.25 -14.92 10.17
C GLY A 17 11.07 -15.41 9.34
N ASN A 18 9.86 -15.50 9.89
CA ASN A 18 8.66 -15.84 9.12
C ASN A 18 8.17 -14.59 8.35
N LEU A 19 8.81 -14.34 7.21
CA LEU A 19 8.53 -13.19 6.38
C LEU A 19 7.25 -13.39 5.56
N SER A 20 6.32 -12.47 5.77
CA SER A 20 5.10 -12.27 5.00
C SER A 20 5.32 -11.07 4.09
N THR A 21 5.36 -11.32 2.79
CA THR A 21 5.64 -10.31 1.76
C THR A 21 4.35 -10.01 1.00
N PHE A 22 4.08 -8.73 0.78
CA PHE A 22 2.91 -8.29 0.02
C PHE A 22 3.28 -7.10 -0.86
N GLY A 23 2.65 -7.03 -2.04
CA GLY A 23 2.97 -6.01 -3.04
C GLY A 23 1.79 -5.65 -3.92
N LEU A 24 1.88 -4.45 -4.48
CA LEU A 24 0.95 -3.91 -5.45
C LEU A 24 1.64 -3.90 -6.82
N TYR A 25 0.97 -4.47 -7.81
CA TYR A 25 1.43 -4.61 -9.18
C TYR A 25 0.41 -4.04 -10.16
N VAL A 26 0.87 -3.72 -11.37
CA VAL A 26 0.00 -3.29 -12.47
C VAL A 26 0.26 -4.10 -13.74
N GLY A 27 -0.81 -4.33 -14.51
CA GLY A 27 -0.78 -5.05 -15.78
C GLY A 27 -0.88 -6.57 -15.63
N ALA A 28 -0.20 -7.14 -14.64
CA ALA A 28 -0.28 -8.55 -14.25
C ALA A 28 0.12 -8.72 -12.77
N ASP A 29 -0.04 -9.92 -12.21
CA ASP A 29 0.48 -10.26 -10.88
C ASP A 29 2.01 -10.47 -10.92
N ALA A 30 2.64 -10.58 -9.74
CA ALA A 30 4.09 -10.74 -9.57
C ALA A 30 4.68 -11.93 -10.36
N LEU A 31 3.97 -13.06 -10.39
CA LEU A 31 4.42 -14.28 -11.09
C LEU A 31 4.20 -14.24 -12.61
N ASP A 32 3.36 -13.32 -13.07
CA ASP A 32 2.98 -13.17 -14.47
C ASP A 32 3.67 -11.96 -15.14
N GLY A 33 4.75 -11.44 -14.53
CA GLY A 33 5.55 -10.35 -15.09
C GLY A 33 4.95 -8.95 -14.91
N GLY A 34 4.06 -8.77 -13.93
CA GLY A 34 3.50 -7.46 -13.59
C GLY A 34 4.56 -6.43 -13.21
N THR A 35 4.27 -5.16 -13.47
CA THR A 35 5.15 -4.05 -13.00
C THR A 35 4.89 -3.80 -11.52
N LEU A 36 5.93 -3.93 -10.71
CA LEU A 36 5.88 -3.63 -9.27
C LEU A 36 5.69 -2.13 -9.06
N LEU A 37 4.62 -1.76 -8.33
CA LEU A 37 4.37 -0.39 -7.91
C LEU A 37 4.94 -0.11 -6.51
N ALA A 38 4.68 -1.01 -5.56
CA ALA A 38 5.19 -0.92 -4.19
C ALA A 38 5.13 -2.30 -3.52
N ASN A 39 6.01 -2.59 -2.56
CA ASN A 39 5.94 -3.79 -1.73
C ASN A 39 6.43 -3.53 -0.31
N ALA A 40 6.12 -4.48 0.57
CA ALA A 40 6.70 -4.57 1.90
C ALA A 40 6.85 -6.04 2.30
N SER A 41 7.75 -6.29 3.25
CA SER A 41 7.92 -7.58 3.89
C SER A 41 7.96 -7.37 5.40
N VAL A 42 7.23 -8.22 6.13
CA VAL A 42 7.09 -8.15 7.58
C VAL A 42 7.44 -9.49 8.17
N ASP A 43 8.29 -9.51 9.20
CA ASP A 43 8.50 -10.71 10.00
C ASP A 43 7.35 -10.88 10.99
N ALA A 44 6.43 -11.79 10.69
CA ALA A 44 5.25 -12.05 11.50
C ALA A 44 5.61 -12.59 12.90
N SER A 45 6.83 -13.06 13.13
CA SER A 45 7.27 -13.50 14.45
C SER A 45 7.46 -12.37 15.45
N LEU A 46 7.60 -11.13 14.94
CA LEU A 46 7.76 -9.92 15.74
C LEU A 46 6.42 -9.32 16.18
N ILE A 47 5.31 -9.71 15.54
CA ILE A 47 3.97 -9.32 15.98
C ILE A 47 3.77 -9.81 17.40
N ALA A 48 3.22 -8.96 18.28
CA ALA A 48 3.03 -9.32 19.69
C ALA A 48 2.18 -10.59 19.83
N ALA A 49 2.53 -11.47 20.78
CA ALA A 49 1.93 -12.80 20.86
C ALA A 49 0.42 -12.80 21.21
N ASP A 50 -0.06 -11.71 21.81
CA ASP A 50 -1.46 -11.42 22.10
C ASP A 50 -2.23 -10.86 20.88
N LEU A 51 -1.52 -10.20 19.96
CA LEU A 51 -2.06 -9.69 18.71
C LEU A 51 -1.91 -10.77 17.63
N MET A 52 -2.91 -11.64 17.47
CA MET A 52 -2.86 -12.70 16.44
C MET A 52 -2.70 -12.14 15.02
N PHE A 53 -3.08 -10.88 14.78
CA PHE A 53 -2.91 -10.14 13.54
C PHE A 53 -2.53 -8.69 13.83
N GLU A 54 -1.76 -8.09 12.92
CA GLU A 54 -1.43 -6.67 12.92
C GLU A 54 -1.57 -6.10 11.50
N ASP A 55 -2.10 -4.88 11.39
CA ASP A 55 -2.32 -4.20 10.11
C ASP A 55 -1.05 -3.48 9.65
N TYR A 56 -0.62 -3.75 8.42
CA TYR A 56 0.49 -3.06 7.76
C TYR A 56 -0.01 -2.32 6.53
N SER A 57 0.52 -1.12 6.30
CA SER A 57 0.08 -0.26 5.20
C SER A 57 1.21 0.05 4.22
N LEU A 58 0.84 0.11 2.96
CA LEU A 58 1.68 0.44 1.82
C LEU A 58 1.07 1.65 1.10
N THR A 59 1.85 2.68 0.87
CA THR A 59 1.41 3.85 0.10
C THR A 59 2.18 3.89 -1.21
N TYR A 60 1.43 3.96 -2.30
CA TYR A 60 1.94 4.25 -3.63
C TYR A 60 1.26 5.53 -4.12
N THR A 61 2.06 6.52 -4.50
CA THR A 61 1.60 7.75 -5.12
C THR A 61 1.91 7.67 -6.60
N THR A 62 0.88 7.84 -7.42
CA THR A 62 0.98 7.86 -8.87
C THR A 62 1.66 9.14 -9.32
N GLY A 63 2.71 9.04 -10.15
CA GLY A 63 3.26 10.21 -10.86
C GLY A 63 2.45 10.56 -12.11
N ASP A 64 2.96 11.48 -12.93
CA ASP A 64 2.34 11.92 -14.20
C ASP A 64 2.03 10.77 -15.18
N THR A 65 2.75 9.65 -15.05
CA THR A 65 2.53 8.42 -15.81
C THR A 65 2.36 7.22 -14.88
N VAL A 66 1.14 6.68 -14.85
CA VAL A 66 0.86 5.36 -14.28
C VAL A 66 0.74 4.40 -15.46
N PRO A 67 1.43 3.25 -15.44
CA PRO A 67 1.21 2.23 -16.45
C PRO A 67 -0.27 1.85 -16.48
N ALA A 68 -0.88 1.89 -17.66
CA ALA A 68 -2.28 1.48 -17.81
C ALA A 68 -2.40 -0.03 -17.54
N GLY A 69 -3.44 -0.43 -16.81
CA GLY A 69 -3.72 -1.84 -16.54
C GLY A 69 -4.50 -2.05 -15.25
N ASN A 70 -4.88 -3.31 -15.02
CA ASN A 70 -5.49 -3.70 -13.75
C ASN A 70 -4.45 -3.69 -12.64
N LEU A 71 -4.89 -3.34 -11.43
CA LEU A 71 -4.09 -3.49 -10.23
C LEU A 71 -4.20 -4.92 -9.71
N PHE A 72 -3.07 -5.46 -9.27
CA PHE A 72 -2.95 -6.79 -8.68
C PHE A 72 -2.33 -6.66 -7.29
N VAL A 73 -2.87 -7.39 -6.32
CA VAL A 73 -2.26 -7.55 -4.99
C VAL A 73 -1.62 -8.92 -4.95
N SER A 74 -0.30 -8.96 -4.77
CA SER A 74 0.44 -10.19 -4.59
C SER A 74 0.73 -10.41 -3.11
N LEU A 75 0.50 -11.62 -2.64
CA LEU A 75 0.76 -12.05 -1.27
C LEU A 75 1.65 -13.29 -1.34
N SER A 76 2.80 -13.26 -0.69
CA SER A 76 3.76 -14.36 -0.72
C SER A 76 4.45 -14.54 0.62
N SER A 77 4.98 -15.74 0.85
CA SER A 77 5.90 -15.99 1.96
C SER A 77 7.30 -16.14 1.39
N THR A 78 8.28 -15.54 2.06
CA THR A 78 9.70 -15.71 1.76
C THR A 78 10.36 -16.38 2.95
N GLY A 79 10.50 -17.71 2.93
CA GLY A 79 11.15 -18.45 4.01
C GLY A 79 10.62 -19.88 4.15
N VAL A 80 10.86 -20.48 5.32
CA VAL A 80 10.57 -21.90 5.61
C VAL A 80 9.13 -22.19 6.06
N ASN A 81 8.24 -21.19 6.13
CA ASN A 81 6.94 -21.33 6.80
C ASN A 81 5.75 -20.74 6.03
N ARG A 82 4.57 -20.86 6.63
CA ARG A 82 3.30 -20.32 6.12
C ARG A 82 3.16 -18.85 6.53
N ALA A 83 2.76 -18.01 5.58
CA ALA A 83 2.28 -16.66 5.86
C ALA A 83 0.75 -16.65 6.00
N HIS A 84 0.25 -15.72 6.80
CA HIS A 84 -1.18 -15.52 7.03
C HIS A 84 -1.54 -14.07 6.72
N PHE A 85 -2.55 -13.88 5.89
CA PHE A 85 -3.02 -12.57 5.46
C PHE A 85 -4.53 -12.49 5.66
N ASP A 86 -5.02 -11.34 6.11
CA ASP A 86 -6.44 -11.04 6.24
C ASP A 86 -6.72 -9.54 5.99
N ASN A 87 -7.99 -9.19 5.79
CA ASN A 87 -8.48 -7.81 5.74
C ASN A 87 -7.73 -6.89 4.75
N ILE A 88 -7.41 -7.43 3.56
CA ILE A 88 -6.76 -6.68 2.48
C ILE A 88 -7.72 -5.59 1.98
N ARG A 89 -7.27 -4.34 2.07
CA ARG A 89 -8.06 -3.15 1.72
C ARG A 89 -7.23 -2.24 0.83
N ILE A 90 -7.87 -1.63 -0.16
CA ILE A 90 -7.27 -0.61 -1.00
C ILE A 90 -8.15 0.64 -0.93
N ALA A 91 -7.53 1.77 -0.66
CA ALA A 91 -8.13 3.09 -0.73
C ALA A 91 -7.33 3.95 -1.70
N THR A 92 -8.02 4.57 -2.65
CA THR A 92 -7.46 5.58 -3.54
C THR A 92 -7.82 6.97 -3.02
N VAL A 93 -6.86 7.87 -3.02
CA VAL A 93 -7.07 9.28 -2.68
C VAL A 93 -6.71 10.08 -3.93
N PRO A 94 -7.67 10.77 -4.56
CA PRO A 94 -7.36 11.64 -5.70
C PRO A 94 -6.38 12.72 -5.27
N GLU A 95 -5.34 12.97 -6.08
CA GLU A 95 -4.56 14.18 -5.89
C GLU A 95 -5.45 15.41 -6.16
N PRO A 96 -5.33 16.49 -5.38
CA PRO A 96 -6.04 17.73 -5.68
C PRO A 96 -5.63 18.17 -7.08
N ALA A 97 -6.60 18.27 -8.00
CA ALA A 97 -6.30 18.72 -9.36
C ALA A 97 -5.59 20.08 -9.28
N SER A 98 -4.36 20.15 -9.80
CA SER A 98 -3.51 21.35 -9.78
C SER A 98 -4.23 22.58 -10.36
N PHE A 99 -5.17 22.34 -11.28
CA PHE A 99 -6.08 23.34 -11.83
C PHE A 99 -6.98 24.01 -10.78
N GLY A 100 -7.52 23.24 -9.83
CA GLY A 100 -8.36 23.76 -8.75
C GLY A 100 -7.58 24.65 -7.79
N LEU A 101 -6.33 24.26 -7.47
CA LEU A 101 -5.43 25.07 -6.65
C LEU A 101 -5.00 26.36 -7.36
N ALA A 102 -4.71 26.30 -8.67
CA ALA A 102 -4.36 27.47 -9.47
C ALA A 102 -5.52 28.47 -9.57
N VAL A 103 -6.75 27.99 -9.80
CA VAL A 103 -7.95 28.85 -9.84
C VAL A 103 -8.22 29.51 -8.50
N MET A 104 -8.13 28.76 -7.38
CA MET A 104 -8.29 29.33 -6.05
C MET A 104 -7.19 30.35 -5.71
N GLY A 105 -5.94 30.08 -6.12
CA GLY A 105 -4.83 31.02 -6.00
C GLY A 105 -5.09 32.33 -6.76
N LEU A 106 -5.54 32.24 -8.01
CA LEU A 106 -5.87 33.40 -8.86
C LEU A 106 -7.08 34.18 -8.32
N LEU A 107 -8.12 33.50 -7.84
CA LEU A 107 -9.27 34.15 -7.20
C LEU A 107 -8.86 34.86 -5.91
N GLY A 108 -7.99 34.26 -5.09
CA GLY A 108 -7.43 34.90 -3.91
C GLY A 108 -6.58 36.14 -4.23
N LEU A 109 -5.75 36.06 -5.27
CA LEU A 109 -4.96 37.19 -5.78
C LEU A 109 -5.85 38.31 -6.35
N ALA A 110 -6.87 37.97 -7.12
CA ALA A 110 -7.83 38.93 -7.67
C ALA A 110 -8.70 39.59 -6.59
N ALA A 111 -9.07 38.85 -5.54
CA ALA A 111 -9.78 39.41 -4.39
C ALA A 111 -8.88 40.36 -3.58
N ARG A 112 -7.57 40.09 -3.52
CA ARG A 112 -6.58 40.95 -2.87
C ARG A 112 -6.27 42.22 -3.67
N SER A 113 -6.20 42.14 -5.00
CA SER A 113 -5.95 43.31 -5.84
C SER A 113 -7.12 44.29 -5.87
N ARG A 114 -8.35 43.83 -5.61
CA ARG A 114 -9.55 44.67 -5.46
C ARG A 114 -9.69 45.36 -4.10
N ARG A 115 -8.83 45.04 -3.14
CA ARG A 115 -8.82 45.63 -1.78
C ARG A 115 -7.66 46.63 -1.56
N ARG A 116 -6.85 46.88 -2.59
CA ARG A 116 -5.85 47.96 -2.62
C ARG A 116 -6.37 49.05 -3.53
#